data_AF-A0A379T8Z1-F1
#
_entry.id   AF-A0A379T8Z1-F1
#
_cell.length_a   1.000
_cell.length_b   1.000
_cell.length_c   1.000
_cell.angle_alpha   90.00
_cell.angle_beta   90.00
_cell.angle_gamma   90.00
#
_symmetry.space_group_name_H-M   'P 1'
#
loop_
_entity.id
_entity.type
_entity.pdbx_description
1 polymer ?
#
loop_
_entity_poly.entity_id
_entity_poly.type
_entity_poly.pdbx_seq_one_letter_code
_entity_poly.pdbx_strand_id
1 'polypeptide(L)'
;MEHKGTNLTPEQALDRLEELYEQSVNALREAIASYIDNGTLPDPHARLNGLFVYPSLSVSWDGATPNLPKTRAFGRFTHPGCYTTTVTRPALFRAYLLGQLNLVYQDYGAHIAVEASHHEIPYPYVIDGSALTLDRSMSADLTRHFPTTELAQIGDETADGLFHPRRVLPVIAL
;
A
#
# COMPACT_ATOMS: atom_id res chain seq x y z
N MET A 1 17.74 7.51 -6.38
CA MET A 1 17.36 6.22 -6.96
C MET A 1 16.26 6.51 -7.98
N GLU A 2 16.62 6.41 -9.26
CA GLU A 2 15.70 6.49 -10.41
C GLU A 2 14.83 5.23 -10.39
N HIS A 3 13.50 5.34 -10.20
CA HIS A 3 12.58 4.26 -10.52
C HIS A 3 12.39 4.20 -12.05
N LYS A 4 13.46 3.80 -12.75
CA LYS A 4 13.48 3.65 -14.21
C LYS A 4 13.31 2.16 -14.50
N GLY A 5 12.06 1.71 -14.63
CA GLY A 5 11.84 0.28 -14.86
C GLY A 5 10.43 -0.12 -15.28
N THR A 6 9.38 0.41 -14.66
CA THR A 6 8.04 -0.15 -14.89
C THR A 6 7.01 0.94 -14.97
N ASN A 7 6.61 1.31 -16.19
CA ASN A 7 5.43 2.13 -16.43
C ASN A 7 4.25 1.21 -16.69
N LEU A 8 3.43 0.98 -15.66
CA LEU A 8 2.26 0.12 -15.75
C LEU A 8 1.06 0.90 -16.32
N THR A 9 0.19 0.21 -17.04
CA THR A 9 -1.16 0.76 -17.28
C THR A 9 -1.97 0.75 -15.97
N PRO A 10 -3.04 1.55 -15.86
CA PRO A 10 -3.94 1.51 -14.70
C PRO A 10 -4.39 0.09 -14.33
N GLU A 11 -4.78 -0.73 -15.30
CA GLU A 11 -5.22 -2.11 -15.08
C GLU A 11 -4.08 -3.00 -14.57
N GLN A 12 -2.89 -2.91 -15.19
CA GLN A 12 -1.72 -3.68 -14.76
C GLN A 12 -1.28 -3.31 -13.35
N ALA A 13 -1.39 -2.02 -12.98
CA ALA A 13 -1.11 -1.57 -11.63
C ALA A 13 -2.08 -2.18 -10.63
N LEU A 14 -3.39 -2.22 -10.92
CA LEU A 14 -4.39 -2.82 -10.05
C LEU A 14 -4.18 -4.32 -9.87
N ASP A 15 -3.92 -5.03 -10.97
CA ASP A 15 -3.66 -6.48 -10.92
C ASP A 15 -2.42 -6.77 -10.06
N ARG A 16 -1.37 -5.94 -10.18
CA ARG A 16 -0.17 -6.06 -9.35
C ARG A 16 -0.42 -5.72 -7.88
N LEU A 17 -1.24 -4.71 -7.60
CA LEU A 17 -1.63 -4.36 -6.22
C LEU A 17 -2.39 -5.51 -5.56
N GLU A 18 -3.36 -6.10 -6.27
CA GLU A 18 -4.12 -7.26 -5.81
C GLU A 18 -3.22 -8.46 -5.57
N GLU A 19 -2.33 -8.77 -6.52
CA GLU A 19 -1.39 -9.87 -6.40
C GLU A 19 -0.51 -9.74 -5.14
N LEU A 20 0.15 -8.59 -4.95
CA LEU A 20 1.02 -8.36 -3.80
C LEU A 20 0.24 -8.36 -2.47
N TYR A 21 -0.95 -7.75 -2.44
CA TYR A 21 -1.77 -7.71 -1.25
C TYR A 21 -2.20 -9.12 -0.82
N GLU A 22 -2.72 -9.92 -1.76
CA GLU A 22 -3.15 -11.29 -1.46
C GLU A 22 -1.96 -12.18 -1.08
N GLN A 23 -0.80 -12.02 -1.71
CA GLN A 23 0.43 -12.72 -1.31
C GLN A 23 0.79 -12.44 0.15
N SER A 24 0.82 -11.17 0.55
CA SER A 24 1.17 -10.81 1.93
C SER A 24 0.11 -11.20 2.95
N VAL A 25 -1.18 -11.10 2.62
CA VAL A 25 -2.27 -11.56 3.49
C VAL A 25 -2.23 -13.07 3.70
N ASN A 26 -2.03 -13.84 2.63
CA ASN A 26 -1.97 -15.29 2.72
C ASN A 26 -0.72 -15.76 3.47
N ALA A 27 0.45 -15.17 3.19
CA ALA A 27 1.67 -15.45 3.92
C ALA A 27 1.51 -15.16 5.43
N LEU A 28 0.86 -14.06 5.79
CA LEU A 28 0.61 -13.71 7.18
C LEU A 28 -0.35 -14.69 7.85
N ARG A 29 -1.42 -15.12 7.18
CA ARG A 29 -2.36 -16.14 7.68
C ARG A 29 -1.67 -17.48 7.90
N GLU A 30 -0.86 -17.93 6.94
CA GLU A 30 -0.10 -19.18 7.03
C GLU A 30 0.92 -19.16 8.16
N ALA A 31 1.62 -18.03 8.35
CA ALA A 31 2.56 -17.85 9.44
C ALA A 31 1.87 -17.87 10.81
N ILE A 32 0.71 -17.22 10.94
CA ILE A 32 -0.10 -17.25 12.16
C ILE A 32 -0.60 -18.66 12.45
N ALA A 33 -1.13 -19.37 11.45
CA ALA A 33 -1.58 -20.77 11.61
C ALA A 33 -0.43 -21.69 12.05
N SER A 34 0.73 -21.59 11.39
CA SER A 34 1.93 -22.38 11.74
C SER A 34 2.44 -22.08 13.15
N TYR A 35 2.29 -20.84 13.61
CA TYR A 35 2.63 -20.45 14.97
C TYR A 35 1.63 -21.02 16.00
N ILE A 36 0.33 -20.96 15.72
CA ILE A 36 -0.71 -21.51 16.60
C ILE A 36 -0.58 -23.03 16.72
N ASP A 37 -0.36 -23.73 15.60
CA ASP A 37 -0.33 -25.19 15.57
C ASP A 37 0.97 -25.76 16.16
N ASN A 38 2.12 -25.13 15.83
CA ASN A 38 3.44 -25.72 16.07
C ASN A 38 4.43 -24.80 16.79
N GLY A 39 4.03 -23.57 17.16
CA GLY A 39 4.93 -22.56 17.72
C GLY A 39 6.00 -22.06 16.73
N THR A 40 5.82 -22.32 15.43
CA THR A 40 6.82 -21.97 14.40
C THR A 40 6.74 -20.50 14.05
N LEU A 41 7.86 -19.78 14.18
CA LEU A 41 7.96 -18.36 13.83
C LEU A 41 8.30 -18.18 12.34
N PRO A 42 7.83 -17.08 11.71
CA PRO A 42 8.21 -16.77 10.34
C PRO A 42 9.70 -16.46 10.22
N ASP A 43 10.28 -16.78 9.05
CA ASP A 43 11.67 -16.46 8.76
C ASP A 43 11.93 -14.94 8.83
N PRO A 44 12.85 -14.47 9.70
CA PRO A 44 13.19 -13.06 9.80
C PRO A 44 13.68 -12.46 8.48
N HIS A 45 14.39 -13.23 7.63
CA HIS A 45 14.87 -12.73 6.35
C HIS A 45 13.74 -12.53 5.35
N ALA A 46 12.82 -13.48 5.22
CA ALA A 46 11.62 -13.32 4.41
C ALA A 46 10.80 -12.10 4.86
N ARG A 47 10.62 -11.92 6.18
CA ARG A 47 9.91 -10.78 6.76
C ARG A 47 10.55 -9.43 6.38
N LEU A 48 11.88 -9.31 6.52
CA LEU A 48 12.63 -8.12 6.09
C LEU A 48 12.55 -7.86 4.57
N ASN A 49 12.35 -8.89 3.77
CA ASN A 49 12.16 -8.79 2.32
C ASN A 49 10.71 -8.50 1.90
N GLY A 50 9.84 -8.12 2.84
CA GLY A 50 8.48 -7.69 2.53
C GLY A 50 7.42 -8.79 2.56
N LEU A 51 7.63 -9.87 3.30
CA LEU A 51 6.67 -10.99 3.35
C LEU A 51 5.25 -10.54 3.77
N PHE A 52 5.15 -9.61 4.72
CA PHE A 52 3.88 -9.18 5.32
C PHE A 52 3.51 -7.75 5.01
N VAL A 53 4.06 -7.12 3.96
CA VAL A 53 3.89 -5.68 3.74
C VAL A 53 2.70 -5.34 2.86
N TYR A 54 2.11 -4.16 3.07
CA TYR A 54 1.17 -3.61 2.10
C TYR A 54 1.87 -3.36 0.75
N PRO A 55 1.17 -3.46 -0.38
CA PRO A 55 1.69 -2.92 -1.62
C PRO A 55 1.74 -1.39 -1.59
N SER A 56 2.69 -0.83 -2.34
CA SER A 56 2.92 0.60 -2.53
C SER A 56 2.61 0.99 -3.96
N LEU A 57 1.79 2.01 -4.14
CA LEU A 57 1.46 2.61 -5.44
C LEU A 57 2.20 3.93 -5.57
N SER A 58 2.99 4.07 -6.65
CA SER A 58 3.73 5.28 -6.99
C SER A 58 3.29 5.83 -8.33
N VAL A 59 2.99 7.13 -8.39
CA VAL A 59 2.64 7.85 -9.61
C VAL A 59 3.58 9.05 -9.77
N SER A 60 4.27 9.12 -10.90
CA SER A 60 5.25 10.18 -11.19
C SER A 60 4.85 11.02 -12.39
N TRP A 61 5.04 12.33 -12.29
CA TRP A 61 4.81 13.28 -13.38
C TRP A 61 5.99 14.24 -13.51
N ASP A 62 6.45 14.47 -14.75
CA ASP A 62 7.63 15.27 -15.07
C ASP A 62 7.36 16.77 -15.25
N GLY A 63 6.09 17.17 -15.30
CA GLY A 63 5.69 18.56 -15.50
C GLY A 63 5.43 18.96 -16.96
N ALA A 64 5.72 18.08 -17.92
CA ALA A 64 5.74 18.42 -19.34
C ALA A 64 4.41 18.12 -20.05
N THR A 65 3.30 18.68 -19.56
CA THR A 65 1.97 18.49 -20.17
C THR A 65 1.42 19.80 -20.76
N PRO A 66 1.21 19.90 -22.09
CA PRO A 66 0.84 21.15 -22.75
C PRO A 66 -0.55 21.70 -22.37
N ASN A 67 -1.54 20.84 -22.17
CA ASN A 67 -2.94 21.20 -21.92
C ASN A 67 -3.47 20.55 -20.65
N LEU A 68 -3.10 21.13 -19.51
CA LEU A 68 -3.54 20.65 -18.20
C LEU A 68 -5.01 20.98 -17.93
N PRO A 69 -5.83 20.04 -17.42
CA PRO A 69 -7.18 20.32 -16.96
C PRO A 69 -7.15 21.27 -15.75
N LYS A 70 -7.36 22.58 -15.97
CA LYS A 70 -7.28 23.60 -14.90
C LYS A 70 -8.54 23.71 -14.04
N THR A 71 -9.64 23.08 -14.44
CA THR A 71 -10.97 23.25 -13.81
C THR A 71 -11.45 22.04 -13.01
N ARG A 72 -10.79 20.88 -13.11
CA ARG A 72 -11.17 19.71 -12.30
C ARG A 72 -10.83 19.95 -10.83
N ALA A 73 -11.69 19.48 -9.92
CA ALA A 73 -11.51 19.66 -8.48
C ALA A 73 -10.56 18.62 -7.84
N PHE A 74 -10.36 17.47 -8.50
CA PHE A 74 -9.52 16.34 -8.09
C PHE A 74 -8.80 15.74 -9.32
N GLY A 75 -7.96 14.73 -9.13
CA GLY A 75 -7.14 14.05 -10.14
C GLY A 75 -6.10 14.99 -10.77
N ARG A 76 -5.45 15.85 -9.97
CA ARG A 76 -4.55 16.89 -10.48
C ARG A 76 -3.22 16.94 -9.75
N PHE A 77 -2.13 16.96 -10.50
CA PHE A 77 -0.82 17.28 -9.94
C PHE A 77 -0.66 18.78 -9.68
N THR A 78 -0.30 19.13 -8.44
CA THR A 78 0.05 20.50 -8.05
C THR A 78 1.47 20.86 -8.48
N HIS A 79 2.41 19.91 -8.39
CA HIS A 79 3.80 20.07 -8.83
C HIS A 79 4.32 18.78 -9.48
N PRO A 80 5.32 18.86 -10.37
CA PRO A 80 6.06 17.69 -10.84
C PRO A 80 6.70 16.94 -9.68
N GLY A 81 6.72 15.61 -9.75
CA GLY A 81 7.26 14.78 -8.67
C GLY A 81 6.71 13.36 -8.68
N CYS A 82 7.11 12.59 -7.65
CA CYS A 82 6.60 11.25 -7.38
C CYS A 82 5.68 11.29 -6.16
N TYR A 83 4.50 10.69 -6.32
CA TYR A 83 3.47 10.58 -5.30
C TYR A 83 3.31 9.11 -4.95
N THR A 84 3.44 8.74 -3.68
CA THR A 84 3.40 7.34 -3.26
C THR A 84 2.42 7.16 -2.10
N THR A 85 1.73 6.02 -2.08
CA THR A 85 0.86 5.63 -0.96
C THR A 85 0.81 4.12 -0.81
N THR A 86 0.61 3.62 0.42
CA THR A 86 0.30 2.22 0.66
C THR A 86 -1.17 1.94 0.36
N VAL A 87 -1.45 0.76 -0.19
CA VAL A 87 -2.82 0.37 -0.59
C VAL A 87 -3.24 -0.88 0.19
N THR A 88 -4.44 -0.84 0.75
CA THR A 88 -5.09 -1.99 1.41
C THR A 88 -6.37 -2.36 0.67
N ARG A 89 -6.72 -3.65 0.66
CA ARG A 89 -7.91 -4.21 -0.01
C ARG A 89 -8.12 -3.66 -1.43
N PRO A 90 -7.12 -3.78 -2.33
CA PRO A 90 -7.19 -3.21 -3.68
C PRO A 90 -8.41 -3.69 -4.47
N ALA A 91 -8.83 -4.96 -4.32
CA ALA A 91 -10.04 -5.47 -4.95
C ALA A 91 -11.33 -4.71 -4.55
N LEU A 92 -11.43 -4.29 -3.28
CA LEU A 92 -12.56 -3.48 -2.78
C LEU A 92 -12.57 -2.08 -3.41
N PHE A 93 -11.40 -1.49 -3.59
CA PHE A 93 -11.24 -0.14 -4.14
C PHE A 93 -10.97 -0.13 -5.65
N ARG A 94 -11.06 -1.28 -6.33
CA ARG A 94 -10.61 -1.44 -7.72
C ARG A 94 -11.24 -0.42 -8.65
N ALA A 95 -12.56 -0.25 -8.60
CA ALA A 95 -13.28 0.70 -9.45
C ALA A 95 -12.85 2.15 -9.19
N TYR A 96 -12.62 2.52 -7.93
CA TYR A 96 -12.17 3.85 -7.54
C TYR A 96 -10.74 4.13 -8.03
N LEU A 97 -9.81 3.21 -7.71
CA LEU A 97 -8.41 3.34 -8.09
C LEU A 97 -8.25 3.34 -9.62
N LEU A 98 -9.02 2.53 -10.35
CA LEU A 98 -9.04 2.54 -11.82
C LEU A 98 -9.46 3.91 -12.36
N GLY A 99 -10.50 4.51 -11.78
CA GLY A 99 -10.94 5.85 -12.16
C GLY A 99 -9.83 6.88 -11.97
N GLN A 100 -9.23 6.94 -10.77
CA GLN A 100 -8.19 7.92 -10.44
C GLN A 100 -6.92 7.73 -11.30
N LEU A 101 -6.46 6.48 -11.45
CA LEU A 101 -5.28 6.16 -12.24
C LEU A 101 -5.49 6.51 -13.72
N ASN A 102 -6.68 6.27 -14.28
CA ASN A 102 -6.98 6.67 -15.65
C ASN A 102 -6.89 8.19 -15.84
N LEU A 103 -7.38 8.99 -14.89
CA LEU A 103 -7.30 10.45 -14.98
C LEU A 103 -5.84 10.92 -15.08
N VAL A 104 -4.99 10.46 -14.17
CA VAL A 104 -3.58 10.89 -14.15
C VAL A 104 -2.77 10.27 -15.30
N TYR A 105 -3.11 9.06 -15.74
CA TYR A 105 -2.44 8.41 -16.86
C TYR A 105 -2.76 9.10 -18.19
N GLN A 106 -4.04 9.36 -18.47
CA GLN A 106 -4.48 9.94 -19.74
C GLN A 106 -4.20 11.44 -19.84
N ASP A 107 -4.49 12.20 -18.78
CA ASP A 107 -4.40 13.66 -18.84
C ASP A 107 -2.96 14.16 -18.67
N TYR A 108 -2.11 13.41 -17.95
CA TYR A 108 -0.74 13.84 -17.61
C TYR A 108 0.36 12.95 -18.19
N GLY A 109 0.03 11.78 -18.76
CA GLY A 109 1.03 10.79 -19.17
C GLY A 109 1.83 10.26 -17.98
N ALA A 110 1.22 10.20 -16.80
CA ALA A 110 1.92 9.87 -15.56
C ALA A 110 2.48 8.44 -15.59
N HIS A 111 3.67 8.28 -15.01
CA HIS A 111 4.34 6.99 -14.88
C HIS A 111 3.85 6.28 -13.62
N ILE A 112 3.24 5.10 -13.77
CA ILE A 112 2.68 4.33 -12.66
C ILE A 112 3.59 3.14 -12.34
N ALA A 113 3.92 2.96 -11.06
CA ALA A 113 4.70 1.83 -10.57
C ALA A 113 4.06 1.23 -9.31
N VAL A 114 4.23 -0.07 -9.14
CA VAL A 114 3.75 -0.81 -7.96
C VAL A 114 4.88 -1.69 -7.41
N GLU A 115 5.10 -1.61 -6.11
CA GLU A 115 6.15 -2.34 -5.40
C GLU A 115 5.71 -2.76 -3.99
N ALA A 116 6.51 -3.60 -3.32
CA ALA A 116 6.29 -3.90 -1.91
C ALA A 116 6.65 -2.68 -1.05
N SER A 117 5.80 -2.32 -0.08
CA SER A 117 6.10 -1.20 0.82
C SER A 117 7.05 -1.61 1.95
N HIS A 118 7.29 -0.69 2.89
CA HIS A 118 8.00 -0.95 4.13
C HIS A 118 7.07 -1.11 5.34
N HIS A 119 5.75 -1.13 5.11
CA HIS A 119 4.75 -1.16 6.17
C HIS A 119 4.10 -2.54 6.24
N GLU A 120 4.31 -3.25 7.35
CA GLU A 120 3.69 -4.55 7.59
C GLU A 120 2.19 -4.41 7.86
N ILE A 121 1.42 -5.39 7.41
CA ILE A 121 -0.02 -5.53 7.64
C ILE A 121 -0.22 -6.01 9.08
N PRO A 122 -0.92 -5.25 9.94
CA PRO A 122 -1.27 -5.71 11.27
C PRO A 122 -2.08 -7.01 11.22
N TYR A 123 -1.65 -8.01 11.99
CA TYR A 123 -2.31 -9.32 12.03
C TYR A 123 -3.82 -9.26 12.34
N PRO A 124 -4.34 -8.34 13.17
CA PRO A 124 -5.78 -8.30 13.44
C PRO A 124 -6.63 -8.14 12.16
N TYR A 125 -6.11 -7.44 11.13
CA TYR A 125 -6.85 -7.20 9.89
C TYR A 125 -6.94 -8.41 8.96
N VAL A 126 -6.06 -9.40 9.13
CA VAL A 126 -6.12 -10.64 8.33
C VAL A 126 -6.89 -11.76 9.03
N ILE A 127 -6.97 -11.70 10.36
CA ILE A 127 -7.69 -12.68 11.19
C ILE A 127 -9.20 -12.46 11.19
N ASP A 128 -9.66 -11.21 11.23
CA ASP A 128 -11.10 -10.85 11.18
C ASP A 128 -11.79 -11.35 9.90
N GLY A 129 -11.01 -11.65 8.85
CA GLY A 129 -11.47 -12.29 7.61
C GLY A 129 -11.24 -13.80 7.51
N SER A 130 -10.84 -14.47 8.59
CA SER A 130 -10.52 -15.91 8.62
C SER A 130 -11.33 -16.65 9.70
N ALA A 131 -11.40 -17.98 9.61
CA ALA A 131 -12.09 -18.83 10.59
C ALA A 131 -11.32 -19.06 11.90
N LEU A 132 -10.21 -18.33 12.11
CA LEU A 132 -9.33 -18.50 13.26
C LEU A 132 -9.92 -17.80 14.48
N THR A 133 -10.53 -18.56 15.38
CA THR A 133 -10.93 -18.08 16.71
C THR A 133 -9.73 -18.07 17.64
N LEU A 134 -9.24 -16.89 18.00
CA LEU A 134 -8.17 -16.73 18.99
C LEU A 134 -8.72 -16.67 20.42
N ASP A 135 -8.07 -17.39 21.34
CA ASP A 135 -8.26 -17.15 22.77
C ASP A 135 -7.36 -15.99 23.29
N ARG A 136 -7.60 -15.55 24.52
CA ARG A 136 -6.88 -14.41 25.14
C ARG A 136 -5.38 -14.67 25.35
N SER A 137 -4.97 -15.90 25.63
CA SER A 137 -3.56 -16.26 25.81
C SER A 137 -2.80 -16.23 24.48
N MET A 138 -3.42 -16.76 23.41
CA MET A 138 -2.87 -16.74 22.06
C MET A 138 -2.71 -15.31 21.53
N SER A 139 -3.64 -14.42 21.87
CA SER A 139 -3.59 -13.00 21.48
C SER A 139 -2.37 -12.27 22.06
N ALA A 140 -1.99 -12.59 23.30
CA ALA A 140 -0.84 -11.96 23.96
C ALA A 140 0.50 -12.39 23.32
N ASP A 141 0.61 -13.65 22.93
CA ASP A 141 1.83 -14.17 22.29
C ASP A 141 1.95 -13.74 20.82
N LEU A 142 0.84 -13.65 20.08
CA LEU A 142 0.86 -13.09 18.72
C LEU A 142 1.35 -11.64 18.70
N THR A 143 0.95 -10.83 19.67
CA THR A 143 1.36 -9.42 19.79
C THR A 143 2.89 -9.26 19.94
N ARG A 144 3.60 -10.29 20.41
CA ARG A 144 5.07 -10.26 20.56
C ARG A 144 5.82 -10.56 19.27
N HIS A 145 5.22 -11.35 18.39
CA HIS A 145 5.92 -11.94 17.24
C HIS A 145 5.41 -11.43 15.90
N PHE A 146 4.16 -10.97 15.82
CA PHE A 146 3.50 -10.54 14.60
C PHE A 146 3.23 -9.03 14.58
N PRO A 147 3.07 -8.43 13.39
CA PRO A 147 2.84 -6.99 13.26
C PRO A 147 1.52 -6.59 13.92
N THR A 148 1.55 -5.56 14.75
CA THR A 148 0.39 -5.02 15.47
C THR A 148 0.03 -3.64 14.95
N THR A 149 -1.17 -3.17 15.28
CA THR A 149 -1.56 -1.80 15.00
C THR A 149 -0.78 -0.85 15.90
N GLU A 150 0.27 -0.24 15.37
CA GLU A 150 0.97 0.86 16.01
C GLU A 150 0.15 2.14 15.80
N LEU A 151 -0.57 2.60 16.82
CA LEU A 151 -1.42 3.80 16.77
C LEU A 151 -0.62 5.07 16.38
N ALA A 152 0.69 5.09 16.64
CA ALA A 152 1.58 6.17 16.23
C ALA A 152 1.82 6.26 14.70
N GLN A 153 1.46 5.22 13.95
CA GLN A 153 1.57 5.17 12.48
C GLN A 153 0.23 5.46 11.76
N ILE A 154 -0.84 5.72 12.50
CA ILE A 154 -2.08 6.26 11.95
C ILE A 154 -1.88 7.76 11.76
N GLY A 155 -1.16 8.12 10.70
CA GLY A 155 -0.85 9.51 10.38
C GLY A 155 -2.05 10.23 9.79
N ASP A 156 -2.59 11.20 10.54
CA ASP A 156 -3.48 12.27 10.03
C ASP A 156 -2.65 13.45 9.46
N GLU A 157 -1.47 13.14 8.91
CA GLU A 157 -0.46 14.11 8.50
C GLU A 157 -0.94 15.05 7.38
N THR A 158 -2.00 14.67 6.66
CA THR A 158 -2.65 15.52 5.66
C THR A 158 -3.68 16.48 6.29
N ALA A 159 -4.39 16.10 7.37
CA ALA A 159 -5.31 17.01 8.05
C ALA A 159 -4.62 17.90 9.11
N ASP A 160 -3.49 17.45 9.67
CA ASP A 160 -2.71 18.20 10.67
C ASP A 160 -1.90 19.38 10.08
N GLY A 161 -1.79 19.48 8.76
CA GLY A 161 -1.07 20.57 8.09
C GLY A 161 0.45 20.58 8.35
N LEU A 162 1.01 19.51 8.92
CA LEU A 162 2.43 19.38 9.27
C LEU A 162 3.32 18.93 8.10
N PHE A 163 2.75 18.85 6.90
CA PHE A 163 3.41 18.32 5.72
C PHE A 163 4.67 19.13 5.33
N HIS A 164 5.84 18.52 5.53
CA HIS A 164 7.12 19.03 5.04
C HIS A 164 7.50 18.28 3.75
N PRO A 165 7.59 18.96 2.59
CA PRO A 165 7.91 18.31 1.32
C PRO A 165 9.38 17.91 1.30
N ARG A 166 9.69 16.71 1.80
CA ARG A 166 10.95 16.02 1.53
C ARG A 166 10.67 14.74 0.76
N ARG A 167 10.54 14.93 -0.55
CA ARG A 167 10.84 13.97 -1.64
C ARG A 167 9.78 12.94 -2.05
N VAL A 168 8.70 12.72 -1.28
CA VAL A 168 7.57 11.87 -1.68
C VAL A 168 6.27 12.54 -1.22
N LEU A 169 5.28 12.68 -2.11
CA LEU A 169 3.98 13.32 -1.82
C LEU A 169 2.88 12.24 -1.68
N PRO A 170 1.84 12.42 -0.85
CA PRO A 170 0.77 11.43 -0.73
C PRO A 170 -0.14 11.44 -1.98
N VAL A 171 -0.52 10.25 -2.47
CA VAL A 171 -1.42 10.09 -3.63
C VAL A 171 -2.86 10.51 -3.33
N ILE A 172 -3.28 10.46 -2.06
CA ILE A 172 -4.67 10.72 -1.62
C ILE A 172 -5.09 12.19 -1.84
N ALA A 173 -4.12 13.09 -2.03
CA ALA A 173 -4.35 14.50 -2.31
C ALA A 173 -4.53 14.84 -3.81
N LEU A 174 -4.49 13.83 -4.69
CA LEU A 174 -4.85 13.97 -6.11
C LEU A 174 -6.37 13.81 -6.24
#